data_AF-A0A4Q3U976-F1
#
_entry.id   AF-A0A4Q3U976-F1
#
_cell.length_a   1.000
_cell.length_b   1.000
_cell.length_c   1.000
_cell.angle_alpha   90.00
_cell.angle_beta   90.00
_cell.angle_gamma   90.00
#
_symmetry.space_group_name_H-M   'P 1'
#
loop_
_entity.id
_entity.type
_entity.pdbx_description
1 polymer ?
#
loop_
_entity_poly.entity_id
_entity_poly.type
_entity_poly.pdbx_seq_one_letter_code
_entity_poly.pdbx_strand_id
1 'polypeptide(L)' 'MIIRHLPYFAVAAEEENLQRAAVRLGISQPALSRRIRDLENELGVLL' A
#
# COMPACT_ATOMS: atom_id res chain seq x y z
N MET A 1 -2.26 -0.23 -13.51
CA MET A 1 -3.53 -0.98 -13.35
C MET A 1 -3.80 -1.04 -11.85
N ILE A 2 -4.66 -0.14 -11.38
CA ILE A 2 -5.14 0.04 -10.00
C ILE A 2 -5.36 -1.26 -9.25
N ILE A 3 -5.89 -2.30 -9.92
CA ILE A 3 -6.20 -3.60 -9.32
C ILE A 3 -4.96 -4.25 -8.68
N ARG A 4 -3.77 -4.03 -9.23
CA ARG A 4 -2.52 -4.55 -8.64
C ARG A 4 -2.16 -3.90 -7.30
N HIS A 5 -2.68 -2.72 -7.02
CA HIS A 5 -2.34 -1.96 -5.81
C HIS A 5 -3.37 -2.15 -4.67
N LEU A 6 -4.61 -2.53 -5.00
CA LEU A 6 -5.68 -2.71 -4.02
C LEU A 6 -5.36 -3.70 -2.89
N PRO A 7 -4.68 -4.86 -3.11
CA PRO A 7 -4.33 -5.76 -2.01
C PRO A 7 -3.35 -5.12 -1.02
N TYR A 8 -2.40 -4.31 -1.51
CA TYR A 8 -1.46 -3.60 -0.65
C TYR A 8 -2.16 -2.53 0.19
N PHE A 9 -3.08 -1.79 -0.43
CA PHE A 9 -3.90 -0.80 0.27
C PHE A 9 -4.82 -1.44 1.31
N ALA A 10 -5.52 -2.52 0.98
CA ALA A 10 -6.40 -3.21 1.92
C ALA A 10 -5.64 -3.69 3.17
N VAL A 11 -4.47 -4.31 3.00
CA VAL A 11 -3.65 -4.75 4.15
C VAL A 11 -3.09 -3.55 4.94
N ALA A 12 -2.72 -2.45 4.29
CA ALA A 12 -2.29 -1.24 4.98
C ALA A 12 -3.41 -0.61 5.83
N ALA A 13 -4.65 -0.60 5.30
CA ALA A 13 -5.83 -0.11 6.01
C ALA A 13 -6.22 -1.02 7.18
N GLU A 14 -6.16 -2.35 7.01
CA GLU A 14 -6.45 -3.32 8.08
C GLU A 14 -5.47 -3.23 9.25
N GLU A 15 -4.19 -2.99 8.99
CA GLU A 15 -3.18 -2.92 10.06
C GLU A 15 -3.07 -1.54 10.71
N GLU A 16 -3.67 -0.50 10.11
CA GLU A 16 -3.52 0.93 10.46
C GLU A 16 -2.05 1.38 10.65
N ASN A 17 -1.11 0.60 10.09
CA ASN A 17 0.32 0.74 10.33
C ASN A 17 1.10 0.13 9.17
N LEU A 18 1.82 0.97 8.42
CA LEU A 18 2.60 0.56 7.24
C LEU A 18 3.71 -0.43 7.58
N GLN A 19 4.31 -0.37 8.77
CA GLN A 19 5.36 -1.29 9.18
C GLN A 19 4.78 -2.69 9.41
N ARG A 20 3.65 -2.80 10.11
CA ARG A 20 2.95 -4.07 10.34
C ARG A 20 2.41 -4.66 9.04
N ALA A 21 1.83 -3.83 8.18
CA ALA A 21 1.38 -4.23 6.86
C ALA A 21 2.51 -4.76 5.98
N ALA A 22 3.67 -4.11 5.99
CA ALA A 22 4.84 -4.57 5.24
C ALA A 22 5.34 -5.94 5.74
N VAL A 23 5.38 -6.14 7.06
CA VAL A 23 5.71 -7.43 7.68
C VAL A 23 4.70 -8.51 7.25
N ARG A 24 3.39 -8.23 7.32
CA ARG A 24 2.33 -9.17 6.92
C ARG A 24 2.39 -9.54 5.44
N LEU A 25 2.78 -8.59 4.58
CA LEU A 25 2.94 -8.78 3.14
C LEU A 25 4.29 -9.40 2.75
N GLY A 26 5.21 -9.58 3.69
CA GLY A 26 6.55 -10.12 3.41
C GLY A 26 7.40 -9.20 2.53
N ILE A 27 7.19 -7.89 2.59
CA ILE A 27 7.93 -6.88 1.81
C ILE A 27 8.56 -5.83 2.72
N SER A 28 9.47 -5.03 2.16
CA SER A 28 10.00 -3.87 2.88
C SER A 28 8.96 -2.75 2.96
N GLN A 29 8.97 -1.98 4.06
CA GLN A 29 8.09 -0.82 4.20
C GLN A 29 8.28 0.22 3.08
N PRO A 30 9.51 0.52 2.58
CA PRO A 30 9.68 1.40 1.43
C PRO A 30 8.99 0.89 0.16
N ALA A 31 8.98 -0.43 -0.05
CA ALA A 31 8.28 -1.03 -1.19
C ALA A 31 6.76 -0.86 -1.04
N LEU A 32 6.21 -1.08 0.15
CA LEU A 32 4.79 -0.84 0.42
C LEU A 32 4.42 0.63 0.22
N SER A 33 5.19 1.56 0.79
CA SER A 33 4.95 3.00 0.66
C SER A 33 4.96 3.44 -0.80
N ARG A 34 5.89 2.92 -1.61
CA ARG A 34 5.91 3.18 -3.05
C ARG A 34 4.66 2.67 -3.75
N ARG A 35 4.18 1.46 -3.41
CA ARG A 35 2.95 0.90 -4.01
C ARG A 35 1.70 1.71 -3.68
N ILE A 36 1.60 2.26 -2.46
CA ILE A 36 0.51 3.15 -2.05
C ILE A 36 0.60 4.47 -2.81
N ARG A 37 1.80 5.06 -2.91
CA ARG A 37 2.01 6.29 -3.67
C ARG A 37 1.69 6.14 -5.17
N ASP A 38 2.05 5.01 -5.75
CA ASP A 38 1.70 4.70 -7.14
C ASP A 38 0.17 4.63 -7.32
N LEU A 39 -0.57 4.09 -6.34
CA LEU A 39 -2.04 4.04 -6.34
C LEU A 39 -2.66 5.44 -6.20
N GLU A 40 -2.17 6.24 -5.26
CA GLU A 40 -2.54 7.65 -5.09
C GLU A 40 -2.41 8.43 -6.39
N ASN A 41 -1.26 8.29 -7.07
CA ASN A 41 -1.00 8.93 -8.36
C ASN A 41 -1.93 8.41 -9.47
N GLU A 42 -2.23 7.11 -9.52
CA GLU A 42 -3.13 6.54 -10.52
C GLU A 42 -4.59 6.97 -10.31
N LEU A 43 -4.99 7.21 -9.06
CA LEU A 43 -6.32 7.69 -8.68
C LEU A 43 -6.44 9.23 -8.69
N GLY A 44 -5.32 9.96 -8.68
CA GLY A 44 -5.30 11.42 -8.54
C GLY A 44 -5.77 11.91 -7.18
N VAL A 45 -5.56 11.11 -6.12
CA VAL A 45 -5.97 11.44 -4.73
C VAL A 45 -4.80 11.23 -3.77
N LEU A 46 -4.91 11.78 -2.57
CA LEU A 46 -4.06 11.44 -1.42
C LEU A 46 -4.89 10.61 -0.45
N LEU A 47 -4.32 9.52 0.06
CA LEU A 47 -5.00 8.56 0.95
C LEU A 47 -4.64 8.79 2.43
#